data_AF-F7Y0Z6-F1
#
_entry.id   AF-F7Y0Z6-F1
#
_cell.length_a   1.000
_cell.length_b   1.000
_cell.length_c   1.000
_cell.angle_alpha   90.00
_cell.angle_beta   90.00
_cell.angle_gamma   90.00
#
_symmetry.space_group_name_H-M   'P 1'
#
loop_
_entity.id
_entity.type
_entity.pdbx_description
1 polymer ?
#
loop_
_entity_poly.entity_id
_entity_poly.type
_entity_poly.pdbx_seq_one_letter_code
_entity_poly.pdbx_strand_id
1 'polypeptide(L)'
;MSTLIVTLSRLNARRTAVAPVAQGAACRTETVTMPGSGNYTADGEEIVELLADADCWVAIGTVPHSTILTDGTGSARKLKANVPYQFGIQDGEKVAVEAA
;
A
#
# COMPACT_ATOMS: atom_id res chain seq x y z
N MET A 1 9.22 14.35 10.06
CA MET A 1 8.07 14.16 9.16
C MET A 1 8.11 12.71 8.75
N SER A 2 7.07 11.93 9.02
CA SER A 2 7.07 10.47 8.81
C SER A 2 6.67 10.11 7.39
N THR A 3 7.15 8.98 6.91
CA THR A 3 7.04 8.54 5.53
C THR A 3 6.60 7.08 5.41
N LEU A 4 5.84 6.82 4.35
CA LEU A 4 5.45 5.50 3.90
C LEU A 4 6.05 5.25 2.52
N ILE A 5 6.85 4.21 2.39
CA ILE A 5 7.29 3.69 1.10
C ILE A 5 6.19 2.75 0.58
N VAL A 6 5.72 3.01 -0.64
CA VAL A 6 4.70 2.24 -1.35
C VAL A 6 5.34 1.64 -2.59
N THR A 7 5.36 0.31 -2.70
CA THR A 7 5.87 -0.40 -3.87
C THR A 7 4.74 -1.20 -4.51
N LEU A 8 4.32 -0.79 -5.72
CA LEU A 8 3.35 -1.51 -6.53
C LEU A 8 4.07 -2.49 -7.45
N SER A 9 3.55 -3.70 -7.57
CA SER A 9 4.14 -4.76 -8.39
C SER A 9 3.08 -5.58 -9.13
N ARG A 10 3.40 -5.96 -10.37
CA ARG A 10 2.63 -6.97 -11.13
C ARG A 10 3.10 -8.38 -10.76
N LEU A 11 2.18 -9.34 -10.75
CA LEU A 11 2.54 -10.75 -10.64
C LEU A 11 2.91 -11.30 -12.00
N ASN A 12 4.02 -12.03 -12.04
CA ASN A 12 4.29 -12.89 -13.19
C ASN A 12 3.49 -14.21 -13.08
N ALA A 13 2.16 -14.11 -13.13
CA ALA A 13 1.25 -15.25 -13.02
C ALA A 13 1.31 -16.21 -14.25
N ARG A 14 2.10 -15.90 -15.28
CA ARG A 14 2.21 -16.69 -16.52
C ARG A 14 3.01 -17.99 -16.39
N ARG A 15 3.60 -18.28 -15.23
CA ARG A 15 4.23 -19.58 -14.95
C ARG A 15 3.56 -20.20 -13.73
N THR A 16 2.57 -21.05 -13.98
CA THR A 16 1.68 -21.78 -13.06
C THR A 16 2.38 -22.65 -11.99
N ALA A 17 3.70 -22.57 -11.81
CA ALA A 17 4.47 -23.43 -10.91
C ALA A 17 5.47 -22.66 -10.01
N VAL A 18 5.52 -21.33 -10.04
CA VAL A 18 6.43 -20.55 -9.19
C VAL A 18 5.59 -19.59 -8.34
N ALA A 19 5.89 -19.54 -7.05
CA ALA A 19 5.26 -18.60 -6.13
C ALA A 19 5.25 -17.19 -6.75
N PRO A 20 4.16 -16.41 -6.58
CA PRO A 20 4.07 -15.07 -7.12
C PRO A 20 5.28 -14.21 -6.70
N VAL A 21 6.23 -13.99 -7.62
CA VAL A 21 7.37 -13.09 -7.39
C VAL A 21 7.08 -11.77 -8.09
N ALA A 22 7.28 -10.66 -7.38
CA ALA A 22 7.22 -9.33 -7.95
C ALA A 22 8.12 -9.26 -9.21
N GLN A 23 7.55 -8.91 -10.35
CA GLN A 23 8.33 -8.78 -11.58
C GLN A 23 9.16 -7.49 -11.49
N GLY A 24 10.43 -7.58 -11.12
CA GLY A 24 11.29 -6.43 -10.80
C GLY A 24 11.35 -5.29 -11.84
N ALA A 25 11.10 -5.56 -13.13
CA ALA A 25 11.02 -4.52 -14.17
C ALA A 25 9.64 -3.82 -14.26
N ALA A 26 8.63 -4.30 -13.52
CA ALA A 26 7.28 -3.76 -13.43
C ALA A 26 6.92 -3.36 -11.99
N CYS A 27 7.95 -3.05 -11.19
CA CYS A 27 7.79 -2.51 -9.84
C CYS A 27 7.92 -0.98 -9.89
N ARG A 28 7.01 -0.26 -9.23
CA ARG A 28 7.06 1.20 -9.08
C ARG A 28 7.02 1.54 -7.59
N THR A 29 7.92 2.40 -7.14
CA THR A 29 8.03 2.79 -5.74
C THR A 29 7.86 4.30 -5.58
N GLU A 30 7.09 4.71 -4.58
CA GLU A 30 6.93 6.10 -4.17
C GLU A 30 7.08 6.25 -2.64
N THR A 31 7.48 7.43 -2.20
CA THR A 31 7.44 7.82 -0.79
C THR A 31 6.30 8.81 -0.56
N VAL A 32 5.32 8.42 0.26
CA VAL A 32 4.21 9.27 0.70
C VAL A 32 4.56 9.85 2.05
N THR A 33 4.41 11.16 2.20
CA THR A 33 4.63 11.81 3.49
C THR A 33 3.33 11.88 4.29
N MET A 34 3.39 11.57 5.59
CA MET A 34 2.22 11.50 6.45
C MET A 34 1.83 12.87 7.05
N PRO A 35 0.51 13.18 7.16
CA PRO A 35 -0.60 12.49 6.52
C PRO A 35 -0.63 12.79 5.02
N GLY A 36 -1.04 11.81 4.22
CA GLY A 36 -1.09 11.97 2.78
C GLY A 36 -1.76 10.79 2.08
N SER A 37 -2.27 11.05 0.89
CA SER A 37 -2.61 9.99 -0.06
C SER A 37 -1.55 9.93 -1.15
N GLY A 38 -1.15 8.72 -1.52
CA GLY A 38 -0.37 8.52 -2.74
C GLY A 38 -1.21 8.84 -3.95
N ASN A 39 -0.62 9.53 -4.94
CA ASN A 39 -1.24 9.70 -6.25
C ASN A 39 -1.08 8.45 -7.14
N TYR A 40 -0.36 7.43 -6.64
CA TYR A 40 -0.22 6.15 -7.31
C TYR A 40 -1.53 5.38 -7.29
N THR A 41 -2.14 5.36 -8.47
CA THR A 41 -3.24 4.48 -8.82
C THR A 41 -2.65 3.22 -9.41
N ALA A 42 -3.05 2.06 -8.89
CA ALA A 42 -2.70 0.79 -9.51
C ALA A 42 -3.18 0.76 -10.96
N ASP A 43 -2.30 0.35 -11.87
CA ASP A 43 -2.49 0.28 -13.30
C ASP A 43 -1.89 -1.04 -13.81
N GLY A 44 -2.63 -2.12 -13.61
CA GLY A 44 -2.24 -3.49 -13.88
C GLY A 44 -1.40 -4.15 -12.79
N GLU A 45 -1.14 -3.47 -11.66
CA GLU A 45 -0.49 -4.06 -10.49
C GLU A 45 -1.48 -4.83 -9.61
N GLU A 46 -0.99 -5.95 -9.05
CA GLU A 46 -1.80 -6.89 -8.28
C GLU A 46 -1.37 -6.94 -6.81
N ILE A 47 -0.20 -6.38 -6.50
CA ILE A 47 0.38 -6.32 -5.16
C ILE A 47 0.84 -4.91 -4.85
N VAL A 48 0.62 -4.53 -3.58
CA VAL A 48 1.28 -3.41 -2.94
C VAL A 48 2.07 -3.89 -1.72
N GLU A 49 3.33 -3.46 -1.62
CA GLU A 49 4.17 -3.59 -0.43
C GLU A 49 4.35 -2.22 0.22
N LEU A 50 4.21 -2.19 1.54
CA LEU A 50 4.16 -0.99 2.36
C LEU A 50 5.21 -1.06 3.47
N LEU A 51 6.03 -0.03 3.58
CA LEU A 51 7.04 0.10 4.63
C LEU A 51 7.00 1.52 5.22
N ALA A 52 6.57 1.64 6.48
CA ALA A 52 6.46 2.91 7.18
C ALA A 52 7.65 3.12 8.13
N ASP A 53 8.12 4.36 8.26
CA ASP A 53 9.16 4.74 9.24
C ASP A 53 8.60 5.01 10.66
N ALA A 54 7.28 5.10 10.79
CA ALA A 54 6.54 5.29 12.03
C ALA A 54 5.25 4.45 12.03
N ASP A 55 4.69 4.23 13.22
CA ASP A 55 3.38 3.58 13.34
C ASP A 55 2.33 4.45 12.63
N CYS A 56 1.49 3.83 11.81
CA CYS A 56 0.55 4.55 10.96
C CYS A 56 -0.74 3.77 10.72
N TRP A 57 -1.76 4.49 10.26
CA TRP A 57 -2.99 3.92 9.72
C TRP A 57 -2.96 4.03 8.20
N VAL A 58 -3.19 2.92 7.51
CA VAL A 58 -3.22 2.86 6.04
C VAL A 58 -4.52 2.29 5.52
N ALA A 59 -5.10 2.93 4.51
CA ALA A 59 -6.21 2.40 3.74
C ALA A 59 -5.81 2.20 2.27
N ILE A 60 -6.31 1.11 1.68
CA ILE A 60 -6.15 0.78 0.26
C ILE A 60 -7.55 0.64 -0.33
N GLY A 61 -7.79 1.23 -1.50
CA GLY A 61 -9.07 1.16 -2.20
C GLY A 61 -9.22 2.26 -3.25
N THR A 62 -10.35 2.31 -3.95
CA THR A 62 -10.61 3.32 -5.01
C THR A 62 -10.72 4.75 -4.47
N VAL A 63 -11.27 4.90 -3.27
CA VAL A 63 -11.38 6.16 -2.52
C VAL A 63 -10.95 5.90 -1.07
N PRO A 64 -9.64 5.67 -0.82
CA PRO A 64 -9.17 5.21 0.48
C PRO A 64 -9.23 6.35 1.50
N HIS A 65 -9.63 6.02 2.73
CA HIS A 65 -9.60 6.94 3.86
C HIS A 65 -8.79 6.34 5.00
N SER A 66 -7.66 6.98 5.32
CA SER A 66 -6.71 6.53 6.35
C SER A 66 -7.18 6.79 7.77
N THR A 67 -8.23 7.59 7.95
CA THR A 67 -8.74 7.98 9.26
C THR A 67 -9.61 6.89 9.87
N ILE A 68 -9.28 6.52 11.12
CA ILE A 68 -10.14 5.69 11.96
C ILE A 68 -11.14 6.61 12.66
N LEU A 69 -12.43 6.34 12.49
CA LEU A 69 -13.47 7.05 13.23
C LEU A 69 -13.35 6.72 14.72
N THR A 70 -13.82 7.62 15.58
CA THR A 70 -13.72 7.50 17.05
C THR A 70 -14.45 6.29 17.64
N ASP A 71 -15.33 5.65 16.86
CA ASP A 71 -16.03 4.40 17.18
C ASP A 71 -15.23 3.14 16.77
N GLY A 72 -13.99 3.31 16.29
CA GLY A 72 -13.14 2.24 15.79
C GLY A 72 -13.53 1.74 14.40
N THR A 73 -14.48 2.38 13.74
CA THR A 73 -14.89 2.01 12.37
C THR A 73 -14.06 2.78 11.35
N GLY A 74 -13.57 2.09 10.33
CA GLY A 74 -12.72 2.67 9.30
C GLY A 74 -12.16 1.59 8.40
N SER A 75 -11.89 1.93 7.15
CA SER A 75 -11.21 1.02 6.20
C SER A 75 -9.71 0.90 6.46
N ALA A 76 -9.17 1.75 7.34
CA ALA A 76 -7.74 1.82 7.60
C ALA A 76 -7.26 0.69 8.53
N ARG A 77 -6.02 0.28 8.34
CA ARG A 77 -5.34 -0.78 9.06
C ARG A 77 -4.10 -0.22 9.73
N LYS A 78 -3.84 -0.63 10.97
CA LYS A 78 -2.63 -0.21 11.67
C LYS A 78 -1.42 -0.96 11.13
N LEU A 79 -0.39 -0.22 10.73
CA LEU A 79 0.93 -0.76 10.39
C LEU A 79 1.93 -0.36 11.48
N LYS A 80 2.82 -1.29 11.83
CA LYS A 80 3.94 -1.04 12.72
C LYS A 80 5.11 -0.44 11.94
N ALA A 81 5.81 0.52 12.55
CA ALA A 81 7.04 1.06 12.00
C ALA A 81 8.06 -0.05 11.66
N ASN A 82 8.77 0.10 10.54
CA ASN A 82 9.87 -0.74 10.09
C ASN A 82 9.52 -2.23 9.86
N VAL A 83 8.23 -2.53 9.65
CA VAL A 83 7.77 -3.87 9.26
C VAL A 83 7.17 -3.78 7.86
N PRO A 84 7.62 -4.60 6.89
CA PRO A 84 7.02 -4.63 5.57
C PRO A 84 5.66 -5.36 5.63
N TYR A 85 4.65 -4.76 5.03
CA TYR A 85 3.32 -5.35 4.89
C TYR A 85 2.95 -5.46 3.42
N GLN A 86 2.39 -6.60 3.02
CA GLN A 86 2.00 -6.87 1.65
C GLN A 86 0.50 -7.10 1.55
N PHE A 87 -0.13 -6.49 0.55
CA PHE A 87 -1.55 -6.63 0.27
C PHE A 87 -1.79 -6.84 -1.22
N GLY A 88 -2.92 -7.47 -1.55
CA GLY A 88 -3.44 -7.44 -2.91
C GLY A 88 -4.02 -6.06 -3.22
N ILE A 89 -3.88 -5.62 -4.46
CA ILE A 89 -4.45 -4.37 -4.98
C ILE A 89 -5.08 -4.62 -6.34
N GLN A 90 -6.10 -3.84 -6.70
CA GLN A 90 -6.75 -3.87 -8.01
C GLN A 90 -6.52 -2.57 -8.77
N ASP A 91 -6.63 -2.64 -10.09
CA ASP A 91 -6.59 -1.48 -10.98
C ASP A 91 -7.53 -0.37 -10.48
N GLY A 92 -7.04 0.86 -10.43
CA GLY A 92 -7.79 2.02 -9.95
C GLY A 92 -7.70 2.26 -8.43
N GLU A 93 -7.18 1.31 -7.65
CA GLU A 93 -7.01 1.50 -6.21
C GLU A 93 -5.78 2.36 -5.88
N LYS A 94 -5.87 3.08 -4.76
CA LYS A 94 -4.90 4.04 -4.23
C LYS A 94 -4.58 3.73 -2.78
N VAL A 95 -3.55 4.38 -2.24
CA VAL A 95 -3.13 4.26 -0.84
C VAL A 95 -3.27 5.59 -0.12
N ALA A 96 -3.89 5.59 1.07
CA ALA A 96 -3.92 6.72 1.99
C ALA A 96 -3.26 6.36 3.32
N VAL A 97 -2.52 7.28 3.92
CA VAL A 97 -1.81 7.08 5.18
C VAL A 97 -1.88 8.28 6.12
N GLU A 98 -1.98 8.02 7.41
CA GLU A 98 -1.83 8.99 8.49
C GLU A 98 -1.02 8.41 9.66
N ALA A 99 -0.39 9.27 10.45
CA ALA A 99 0.33 8.84 11.65
C ALA A 99 -0.64 8.30 12.72
N ALA A 100 -0.23 7.27 13.46
CA ALA A 100 -1.04 6.60 14.49
C ALA A 100 -0.66 6.95 15.93
#